data_AF-A0A559QSW1-F1
#
_entry.id   AF-A0A559QSW1-F1
#
_cell.length_a   1.000
_cell.length_b   1.000
_cell.length_c   1.000
_cell.angle_alpha   90.00
_cell.angle_beta   90.00
_cell.angle_gamma   90.00
#
_symmetry.space_group_name_H-M   'P 1'
#
loop_
_entity.id
_entity.type
_entity.pdbx_description
1 polymer ?
#
loop_
_entity_poly.entity_id
_entity_poly.type
_entity_poly.pdbx_seq_one_letter_code
_entity_poly.pdbx_strand_id
1 'polypeptide(L)'
;MKYIGGIILFCISACCGADSIGFGKVVAVKQYDFNATKVIKIYLSSDSTNVVESCEENGKVRGTITLAQHDEAAVNRMVSLATAAYMAGKKIRLHSESNSCEVDFVALQEAVF
;
A
#
# COMPACT_ATOMS: atom_id res chain seq x y z
N MET A 1 7.57 -31.14 -36.31
CA MET A 1 7.88 -30.15 -35.26
C MET A 1 7.01 -28.91 -35.48
N LYS A 2 5.81 -28.85 -34.87
CA LYS A 2 4.80 -27.79 -35.15
C LYS A 2 4.11 -27.25 -33.87
N TYR A 3 4.69 -27.46 -32.70
CA TYR A 3 4.07 -27.06 -31.41
C TYR A 3 4.99 -26.22 -30.50
N ILE A 4 6.06 -25.64 -31.03
CA ILE A 4 7.02 -24.88 -30.20
C ILE A 4 6.54 -23.43 -29.93
N GLY A 5 5.64 -22.90 -30.74
CA GLY A 5 5.14 -21.51 -30.59
C GLY A 5 4.17 -21.29 -29.41
N GLY A 6 3.49 -22.33 -28.92
CA GLY A 6 2.47 -22.19 -27.87
C GLY A 6 3.01 -22.11 -26.45
N ILE A 7 4.24 -22.57 -26.20
CA ILE A 7 4.82 -22.68 -24.85
C ILE A 7 5.41 -21.36 -24.36
N ILE A 8 5.83 -20.47 -25.28
CA ILE A 8 6.48 -19.20 -24.93
C ILE A 8 5.48 -18.15 -24.39
N LEU A 9 4.19 -18.25 -24.75
CA LEU A 9 3.18 -17.28 -24.32
C LEU A 9 2.65 -17.51 -22.89
N PHE A 10 2.92 -18.68 -22.28
CA PHE A 10 2.42 -19.03 -20.94
C PHE A 10 3.35 -18.57 -19.80
N CYS A 11 4.63 -18.26 -20.09
CA CYS A 11 5.61 -17.91 -19.06
C CYS A 11 5.62 -16.43 -18.63
N ILE A 12 4.86 -15.55 -19.29
CA ILE A 12 4.87 -14.10 -19.00
C ILE A 12 3.84 -13.72 -17.90
N SER A 13 3.01 -14.68 -17.48
CA SER A 13 1.90 -14.44 -16.53
C SER A 13 2.26 -14.69 -15.06
N ALA A 14 3.51 -15.04 -14.76
CA ALA A 14 3.95 -15.37 -13.40
C ALA A 14 4.88 -14.29 -12.86
N CYS A 15 4.55 -13.75 -11.67
CA CYS A 15 5.33 -12.79 -10.87
C CYS A 15 5.08 -11.30 -11.13
N CYS A 16 3.86 -10.84 -10.91
CA CYS A 16 3.64 -9.51 -10.32
C CYS A 16 2.96 -9.74 -8.96
N GLY A 17 3.78 -9.95 -7.93
CA GLY A 17 3.30 -10.10 -6.55
C GLY A 17 3.15 -8.72 -5.93
N ALA A 18 1.99 -8.08 -6.12
CA ALA A 18 1.63 -6.94 -5.28
C ALA A 18 1.36 -7.46 -3.87
N ASP A 19 2.14 -7.00 -2.90
CA ASP A 19 2.03 -7.45 -1.52
C ASP A 19 1.25 -6.44 -0.67
N SER A 20 0.68 -6.92 0.43
CA SER A 20 0.00 -6.07 1.40
C SER A 20 1.02 -5.53 2.36
N ILE A 21 1.12 -4.22 2.50
CA ILE A 21 1.84 -3.61 3.62
C ILE A 21 1.09 -3.93 4.92
N GLY A 22 -0.24 -3.84 4.88
CA GLY A 22 -1.12 -4.13 6.00
C GLY A 22 -2.59 -3.92 5.67
N PHE A 23 -3.46 -4.56 6.46
CA PHE A 23 -4.91 -4.41 6.43
C PHE A 23 -5.44 -4.09 7.83
N GLY A 24 -6.06 -2.93 8.02
CA GLY A 24 -6.52 -2.50 9.33
C GLY A 24 -7.17 -1.12 9.33
N LYS A 25 -7.55 -0.64 10.52
CA LYS A 25 -8.13 0.69 10.68
C LYS A 25 -7.03 1.73 10.63
N VAL A 26 -7.26 2.85 9.93
CA VAL A 26 -6.34 3.99 10.00
C VAL A 26 -6.43 4.61 11.39
N VAL A 27 -5.28 4.86 12.01
CA VAL A 27 -5.20 5.53 13.33
C VAL A 27 -4.47 6.88 13.25
N ALA A 28 -3.71 7.12 12.19
CA ALA A 28 -3.12 8.41 11.90
C ALA A 28 -2.73 8.54 10.42
N VAL A 29 -2.86 9.75 9.89
CA VAL A 29 -2.24 10.18 8.63
C VAL A 29 -1.34 11.36 8.98
N LYS A 30 -0.03 11.25 8.70
CA LYS A 30 0.97 12.27 9.06
C LYS A 30 1.73 12.72 7.83
N GLN A 31 1.69 14.02 7.55
CA GLN A 31 2.49 14.62 6.49
C GLN A 31 3.81 15.14 7.06
N TYR A 32 4.90 14.80 6.38
CA TYR A 32 6.24 15.28 6.65
C TYR A 32 6.72 16.03 5.42
N ASP A 33 6.93 17.34 5.56
CA ASP A 33 7.41 18.21 4.49
C ASP A 33 8.73 18.87 4.94
N PHE A 34 9.79 18.07 4.93
CA PHE A 34 11.14 18.56 5.20
C PHE A 34 11.88 18.77 3.88
N ASN A 35 12.85 19.69 3.86
CA ASN A 35 13.59 20.06 2.65
C ASN A 35 14.22 18.88 1.88
N ALA A 36 14.58 17.80 2.57
CA ALA A 36 15.16 16.60 1.96
C ALA A 36 14.18 15.43 1.79
N THR A 37 12.98 15.49 2.39
CA THR A 37 12.05 14.36 2.43
C THR A 37 10.62 14.84 2.57
N LYS A 38 9.86 14.66 1.49
CA LYS A 38 8.42 14.92 1.43
C LYS A 38 7.67 13.61 1.37
N VAL A 39 7.13 13.19 2.50
CA VAL A 39 6.44 11.90 2.64
C VAL A 39 5.17 12.04 3.45
N ILE A 40 4.19 11.19 3.15
CA ILE A 40 2.98 11.04 3.97
C ILE A 40 3.00 9.64 4.55
N LYS A 41 2.92 9.51 5.87
CA LYS A 41 2.83 8.22 6.55
C LYS A 41 1.39 7.93 6.96
N ILE A 42 0.90 6.75 6.62
CA ILE A 42 -0.39 6.22 7.06
C ILE A 42 -0.11 5.13 8.08
N TYR A 43 -0.65 5.27 9.28
CA TYR A 43 -0.52 4.28 10.36
C TYR A 43 -1.82 3.51 10.51
N LEU A 44 -1.72 2.19 10.54
CA LEU A 44 -2.83 1.31 10.87
C LEU A 44 -2.79 0.92 12.36
N SER A 45 -3.92 0.48 12.88
CA SER A 45 -4.07 0.00 14.24
C SER A 45 -3.22 -1.23 14.52
N SER A 46 -2.88 -1.49 15.78
CA SER A 46 -2.03 -2.63 16.18
C SER A 46 -2.68 -4.00 15.98
N ASP A 47 -4.01 -4.05 15.76
CA ASP A 47 -4.77 -5.26 15.42
C ASP A 47 -4.86 -5.50 13.90
N SER A 48 -4.00 -4.83 13.11
CA SER A 48 -3.93 -5.03 11.65
C SER A 48 -3.45 -6.43 11.29
N THR A 49 -3.88 -6.93 10.13
CA THR A 49 -3.51 -8.24 9.59
C THR A 49 -2.85 -8.10 8.23
N ASN A 50 -2.31 -9.19 7.66
CA ASN A 50 -1.58 -9.19 6.38
C ASN A 50 -0.44 -8.15 6.39
N VAL A 51 0.32 -8.15 7.48
CA VAL A 51 1.33 -7.14 7.79
C VAL A 51 2.68 -7.60 7.27
N VAL A 52 3.38 -6.70 6.59
CA VAL A 52 4.82 -6.84 6.35
C VAL A 52 5.55 -6.33 7.60
N GLU A 53 6.22 -7.22 8.32
CA GLU A 53 6.86 -6.92 9.62
C GLU A 53 7.88 -5.76 9.52
N SER A 54 8.59 -5.63 8.41
CA SER A 54 9.56 -4.53 8.19
C SER A 54 8.89 -3.15 8.09
N CYS A 55 7.57 -3.10 7.96
CA CYS A 55 6.78 -1.88 7.91
C CYS A 55 6.19 -1.47 9.26
N GLU A 56 6.49 -2.19 10.34
CA GLU A 56 6.07 -1.79 11.68
C GLU A 56 6.94 -0.67 12.25
N GLU A 57 6.29 0.33 12.86
CA GLU A 57 6.93 1.45 13.56
C GLU A 57 6.17 1.67 14.87
N ASN A 58 6.83 1.42 16.01
CA ASN A 58 6.23 1.52 17.35
C ASN A 58 4.96 0.66 17.56
N GLY A 59 4.99 -0.59 17.08
CA GLY A 59 3.88 -1.55 17.23
C GLY A 59 2.65 -1.23 16.37
N LYS A 60 2.83 -0.42 15.33
CA LYS A 60 1.80 -0.08 14.35
C LYS A 60 2.35 -0.26 12.95
N VAL A 61 1.51 -0.78 12.06
CA VAL A 61 1.87 -0.89 10.64
C VAL A 61 1.90 0.51 10.02
N ARG A 62 2.94 0.80 9.25
CA ARG A 62 3.12 2.07 8.55
C ARG A 62 3.27 1.83 7.05
N GLY A 63 2.40 2.46 6.27
CA GLY A 63 2.66 2.78 4.86
C GLY A 63 3.25 4.18 4.70
N THR A 64 4.16 4.35 3.76
CA THR A 64 4.73 5.63 3.34
C THR A 64 4.28 5.93 1.92
N ILE A 65 3.87 7.17 1.65
CA ILE A 65 3.69 7.71 0.31
C ILE A 65 4.79 8.73 0.10
N THR A 66 5.75 8.42 -0.76
CA THR A 66 6.83 9.31 -1.16
C THR A 66 6.37 10.19 -2.30
N LEU A 67 6.21 11.50 -2.06
CA LEU A 67 5.60 12.41 -3.03
C LEU A 67 6.34 12.45 -4.39
N ALA A 68 7.64 12.18 -4.40
CA ALA A 68 8.44 12.16 -5.62
C ALA A 68 8.27 10.87 -6.46
N GLN A 69 7.66 9.81 -5.91
CA GLN A 69 7.48 8.51 -6.56
C GLN A 69 6.08 8.35 -7.20
N HIS A 70 5.17 9.29 -6.94
CA HIS A 70 3.78 9.24 -7.39
C HIS A 70 3.39 10.54 -8.06
N ASP A 71 2.45 10.49 -9.00
CA ASP A 71 1.83 11.71 -9.50
C ASP A 71 0.90 12.34 -8.45
N GLU A 72 0.69 13.65 -8.54
CA GLU A 72 -0.11 14.40 -7.57
C GLU A 72 -1.54 13.88 -7.45
N ALA A 73 -2.15 13.43 -8.56
CA ALA A 73 -3.52 12.92 -8.54
C ALA A 73 -3.61 11.58 -7.81
N ALA A 74 -2.62 10.69 -7.97
CA ALA A 74 -2.51 9.44 -7.23
C ALA A 74 -2.34 9.70 -5.72
N VAL A 75 -1.41 10.60 -5.34
CA VAL A 75 -1.22 10.99 -3.93
C VAL A 75 -2.52 11.52 -3.34
N ASN A 76 -3.18 12.46 -4.02
CA ASN A 76 -4.44 13.05 -3.56
C ASN A 76 -5.53 12.00 -3.36
N ARG A 77 -5.67 11.03 -4.27
CA ARG A 77 -6.65 9.93 -4.13
C ARG A 77 -6.33 9.05 -2.92
N MET A 78 -5.08 8.63 -2.76
CA MET A 78 -4.66 7.76 -1.65
C MET A 78 -4.87 8.44 -0.30
N VAL A 79 -4.45 9.70 -0.18
CA VAL A 79 -4.58 10.49 1.06
C VAL A 79 -6.05 10.76 1.37
N SER A 80 -6.85 11.12 0.36
CA SER A 80 -8.29 11.35 0.54
C SER A 80 -8.99 10.09 1.04
N LEU A 81 -8.68 8.93 0.47
CA LEU A 81 -9.27 7.66 0.87
C LEU A 81 -8.84 7.25 2.29
N ALA A 82 -7.55 7.37 2.62
CA ALA A 82 -7.04 7.08 3.96
C ALA A 82 -7.64 8.00 5.02
N THR A 83 -7.79 9.29 4.71
CA THR A 83 -8.40 10.29 5.61
C THR A 83 -9.89 10.02 5.80
N ALA A 84 -10.62 9.71 4.71
CA ALA A 84 -12.03 9.33 4.79
C ALA A 84 -12.22 8.06 5.64
N ALA A 85 -11.36 7.05 5.45
CA ALA A 85 -11.40 5.82 6.24
C ALA A 85 -11.09 6.06 7.73
N TYR A 86 -10.11 6.92 8.02
CA TYR A 86 -9.80 7.37 9.39
C TYR A 86 -11.03 7.98 10.06
N MET A 87 -11.71 8.90 9.37
CA MET A 87 -12.91 9.56 9.91
C MET A 87 -14.11 8.63 10.05
N ALA A 88 -14.25 7.67 9.14
CA ALA A 88 -15.34 6.69 9.18
C ALA A 88 -15.06 5.48 10.09
N GLY A 89 -13.87 5.37 10.66
CA GLY A 89 -13.44 4.19 11.44
C GLY A 89 -13.41 2.90 10.62
N LYS A 90 -13.21 3.01 9.30
CA LYS A 90 -13.20 1.89 8.35
C LYS A 90 -11.81 1.30 8.17
N LYS A 91 -11.77 0.03 7.77
CA LYS A 91 -10.52 -0.67 7.44
C LYS A 91 -10.09 -0.34 6.02
N ILE A 92 -8.79 -0.22 5.82
CA ILE A 92 -8.16 -0.12 4.51
C ILE A 92 -7.07 -1.17 4.37
N ARG A 93 -6.76 -1.53 3.13
CA ARG A 93 -5.54 -2.26 2.78
C ARG A 93 -4.57 -1.30 2.10
N LEU A 94 -3.36 -1.26 2.63
CA LEU A 94 -2.22 -0.58 2.04
C LEU A 94 -1.45 -1.62 1.21
N HIS A 95 -1.20 -1.30 -0.05
CA HIS A 95 -0.53 -2.18 -0.98
C HIS A 95 0.77 -1.55 -1.48
N SER A 96 1.78 -2.40 -1.70
CA SER A 96 2.98 -2.04 -2.43
C SER A 96 3.15 -2.96 -3.63
N GLU A 97 3.60 -2.42 -4.76
CA GLU A 97 4.00 -3.17 -5.95
C GLU A 97 5.28 -3.98 -5.69
N SER A 98 6.09 -3.53 -4.73
CA SER A 98 7.29 -4.21 -4.26
C SER A 98 7.11 -4.68 -2.81
N ASN A 99 7.95 -5.59 -2.32
CA ASN A 99 7.94 -5.94 -0.89
C ASN A 99 8.60 -4.82 -0.06
N SER A 100 7.96 -3.66 -0.05
CA SER A 100 8.38 -2.43 0.59
C SER A 100 7.22 -1.82 1.37
N CYS A 101 7.50 -0.72 2.06
CA CYS A 101 6.48 0.02 2.78
C CYS A 101 6.01 1.26 2.03
N GLU A 102 6.37 1.39 0.75
CA GLU A 102 5.89 2.42 -0.16
C GLU A 102 4.48 2.05 -0.65
N VAL A 103 3.51 2.93 -0.46
CA VAL A 103 2.12 2.68 -0.79
C VAL A 103 1.89 3.05 -2.24
N ASP A 104 1.62 2.05 -3.06
CA ASP A 104 1.28 2.20 -4.48
C ASP A 104 -0.24 2.19 -4.68
N PHE A 105 -0.98 1.62 -3.73
CA PHE A 105 -2.44 1.56 -3.79
C PHE A 105 -3.08 1.47 -2.40
N VAL A 106 -4.23 2.14 -2.26
CA VAL A 106 -5.07 2.10 -1.06
C VAL A 106 -6.45 1.57 -1.43
N ALA A 107 -6.87 0.49 -0.77
CA ALA A 107 -8.21 -0.08 -0.93
C ALA A 107 -9.05 0.12 0.34
N LEU A 108 -10.27 0.65 0.20
CA LEU A 108 -11.28 0.64 1.24
C LEU A 108 -12.06 -0.67 1.16
N GLN A 109 -11.93 -1.53 2.16
CA GLN A 109 -12.58 -2.85 2.17
C GLN A 109 -12.80 -3.37 3.59
N GLU A 110 -13.85 -4.18 3.77
CA GLU A 110 -14.18 -4.80 5.07
C GLU A 110 -13.50 -6.17 5.26
N ALA A 111 -13.14 -6.82 4.17
CA ALA A 111 -12.46 -8.12 4.14
C ALA A 111 -11.35 -8.14 3.07
N VAL A 112 -10.38 -9.04 3.23
CA VAL A 112 -9.34 -9.31 2.24
C VAL A 112 -9.84 -10.45 1.35
N PHE A 113 -9.82 -10.23 0.04
CA PHE A 113 -10.18 -11.21 -1.00
C PHE A 113 -8.94 -11.62 -1.79
#